data_AF-B9SZM2-F1
#
_entry.id   AF-B9SZM2-F1
#
_cell.length_a   1.000
_cell.length_b   1.000
_cell.length_c   1.000
_cell.angle_alpha   90.00
_cell.angle_beta   90.00
_cell.angle_gamma   90.00
#
_symmetry.space_group_name_H-M   'P 1'
#
loop_
_entity.id
_entity.type
_entity.pdbx_description
1 polymer ?
#
loop_
_entity_poly.entity_id
_entity_poly.type
_entity_poly.pdbx_seq_one_letter_code
_entity_poly.pdbx_strand_id
1 'polypeptide(L)'
;MGRKFFVGGNWKCNGTTEEVKKIVTTLNEAEVPSDDVVEVVLSPPFVFLPLVKSLLRPDFQVAAQNCWVRKGGAFTGEVSAEMLLNLSIPWVILGHSERRALLNESNELLKRLIMDIP
;
A
#
# COMPACT_ATOMS: atom_id res chain seq x y z
N MET A 1 -26.03 4.42 -8.01
CA MET A 1 -25.14 4.30 -6.84
C MET A 1 -24.02 5.32 -7.00
N GLY A 2 -23.77 6.18 -6.01
CA GLY A 2 -22.69 7.16 -6.07
C GLY A 2 -21.31 6.50 -5.91
N ARG A 3 -20.23 7.19 -6.30
CA ARG A 3 -18.88 6.73 -5.97
C ARG A 3 -18.71 6.77 -4.46
N LYS A 4 -18.25 5.66 -3.88
CA LYS A 4 -17.85 5.57 -2.48
C LYS A 4 -16.70 6.54 -2.22
N PHE A 5 -16.70 7.22 -1.08
CA PHE A 5 -15.60 8.11 -0.72
C PHE A 5 -14.36 7.28 -0.40
N PHE A 6 -13.17 7.75 -0.81
CA PHE A 6 -11.93 6.99 -0.67
C PHE A 6 -10.84 7.88 -0.07
N VAL A 7 -10.20 7.41 1.00
CA VAL A 7 -9.11 8.11 1.69
C VAL A 7 -7.88 7.21 1.76
N GLY A 8 -6.81 7.65 1.08
CA GLY A 8 -5.52 6.98 1.08
C GLY A 8 -4.49 7.71 1.93
N GLY A 9 -3.82 7.00 2.84
CA GLY A 9 -2.71 7.51 3.65
C GLY A 9 -1.36 6.93 3.21
N ASN A 10 -0.59 7.67 2.40
CA ASN A 10 0.76 7.26 1.98
C ASN A 10 1.81 7.73 3.00
N TRP A 11 2.43 6.80 3.74
CA TRP A 11 3.44 7.13 4.75
C TRP A 11 4.82 7.42 4.15
N LYS A 12 5.02 7.11 2.85
CA LYS A 12 6.30 7.23 2.14
C LYS A 12 7.43 6.52 2.89
N CYS A 13 8.67 7.00 2.76
CA CYS A 13 9.85 6.45 3.44
C CYS A 13 9.96 6.97 4.89
N ASN A 14 8.98 6.67 5.74
CA ASN A 14 8.97 7.09 7.15
C ASN A 14 8.53 5.96 8.08
N GLY A 15 9.02 6.01 9.32
CA GLY A 15 8.56 5.17 10.42
C GLY A 15 9.67 4.34 11.06
N THR A 16 9.61 4.24 12.38
CA THR A 16 10.22 3.18 13.18
C THR A 16 9.14 2.22 13.70
N THR A 17 9.52 1.04 14.21
CA THR A 17 8.55 0.09 14.79
C THR A 17 7.67 0.73 15.88
N GLU A 18 8.25 1.60 16.71
CA GLU A 18 7.53 2.29 17.80
C GLU A 18 6.54 3.32 17.25
N GLU A 19 6.97 4.14 16.29
CA GLU A 19 6.10 5.13 15.64
C GLU A 19 4.95 4.45 14.89
N VAL A 20 5.23 3.38 14.15
CA VAL A 20 4.22 2.62 13.41
C VAL A 20 3.19 2.04 14.37
N LYS A 21 3.61 1.44 15.49
CA LYS A 21 2.67 0.95 16.51
C LYS A 21 1.80 2.07 17.05
N LYS A 22 2.38 3.22 17.37
CA LYS A 22 1.64 4.40 17.85
C LYS A 22 0.61 4.88 16.84
N ILE A 23 0.99 4.98 15.56
CA ILE A 23 0.07 5.35 14.48
C ILE A 23 -1.09 4.36 14.39
N VAL A 24 -0.80 3.06 14.39
CA VAL A 24 -1.84 2.02 14.31
C VAL A 24 -2.76 2.08 15.52
N THR A 25 -2.24 2.30 16.73
CA THR A 25 -3.07 2.49 17.94
C THR A 25 -4.03 3.66 17.77
N THR A 26 -3.55 4.84 17.36
CA THR A 26 -4.42 6.01 17.12
C THR A 26 -5.48 5.74 16.07
N LEU A 27 -5.16 5.02 14.99
CA LEU A 27 -6.12 4.68 13.93
C LEU A 27 -7.15 3.64 14.39
N ASN A 28 -6.75 2.70 15.25
CA ASN A 28 -7.66 1.72 15.83
C ASN A 28 -8.67 2.37 16.78
N GLU A 29 -8.27 3.41 17.50
CA GLU A 29 -9.12 4.16 18.43
C GLU A 29 -10.00 5.22 17.74
N ALA A 30 -9.77 5.49 16.45
CA ALA A 30 -10.50 6.53 15.73
C ALA A 30 -11.97 6.13 15.47
N GLU A 31 -12.86 7.08 15.71
CA GLU A 31 -14.26 7.00 15.27
C GLU A 31 -14.39 7.66 13.88
N VAL A 32 -14.77 6.88 12.89
CA VAL A 32 -14.92 7.32 11.49
C VAL A 32 -16.28 6.86 10.93
N PRO A 33 -16.77 7.46 9.83
CA PRO A 33 -17.96 6.96 9.14
C PRO A 33 -17.82 5.48 8.78
N SER A 34 -18.96 4.79 8.63
CA SER A 34 -18.96 3.36 8.31
C SER A 34 -18.26 3.06 6.97
N ASP A 35 -17.86 1.80 6.82
CA ASP A 35 -17.28 1.27 5.60
C ASP A 35 -18.25 1.30 4.41
N ASP A 36 -19.56 1.49 4.59
CA ASP A 36 -20.48 1.78 3.48
C ASP A 36 -20.29 3.19 2.88
N VAL A 37 -19.76 4.13 3.67
CA VAL A 37 -19.61 5.55 3.29
C VAL A 37 -18.20 5.84 2.79
N VAL A 38 -17.19 5.32 3.49
CA VAL A 38 -15.77 5.61 3.20
C VAL A 38 -14.93 4.34 3.17
N GLU A 39 -14.02 4.27 2.21
CA GLU A 39 -12.95 3.28 2.17
C GLU A 39 -11.64 3.93 2.61
N VAL A 40 -10.98 3.35 3.61
CA VAL A 40 -9.72 3.84 4.16
C VAL A 40 -8.60 2.87 3.83
N VAL A 41 -7.53 3.37 3.20
CA VAL A 41 -6.38 2.56 2.79
C VAL A 41 -5.09 3.21 3.27
N LEU A 42 -4.24 2.45 3.97
CA LEU A 42 -2.97 2.94 4.52
C LEU A 42 -1.79 2.27 3.85
N SER A 43 -0.76 3.04 3.50
CA SER A 43 0.41 2.54 2.79
C SER A 43 1.72 2.77 3.55
N PRO A 44 2.10 1.82 4.44
CA PRO A 44 3.38 1.85 5.13
C PRO A 44 4.55 1.40 4.23
N PRO A 45 5.82 1.68 4.62
CA PRO A 45 6.98 1.05 4.00
C PRO A 45 6.91 -0.48 4.01
N PHE A 46 7.52 -1.14 3.02
CA PHE A 46 7.48 -2.59 2.84
C PHE A 46 7.80 -3.39 4.12
N VAL A 47 8.82 -2.96 4.86
CA VAL A 47 9.28 -3.63 6.09
C VAL A 47 8.24 -3.64 7.22
N PHE A 48 7.22 -2.78 7.14
CA PHE A 48 6.15 -2.69 8.12
C PHE A 48 4.82 -3.28 7.63
N LEU A 49 4.72 -3.75 6.38
CA LEU A 49 3.48 -4.34 5.85
C LEU A 49 2.92 -5.48 6.75
N PRO A 50 3.71 -6.48 7.18
CA PRO A 50 3.19 -7.55 8.03
C PRO A 50 2.76 -7.06 9.42
N LEU A 51 3.49 -6.08 9.97
CA LEU A 51 3.19 -5.50 11.28
C LEU A 51 1.87 -4.71 11.23
N VAL A 52 1.72 -3.83 10.25
CA VAL A 52 0.49 -3.03 10.10
C VAL A 52 -0.68 -3.94 9.77
N LYS A 53 -0.52 -4.91 8.87
CA LYS A 53 -1.60 -5.86 8.53
C LYS A 53 -2.09 -6.68 9.73
N SER A 54 -1.22 -7.01 10.68
CA SER A 54 -1.60 -7.82 11.85
C SER A 54 -2.21 -7.00 12.99
N LEU A 55 -1.93 -5.70 13.08
CA LEU A 55 -2.38 -4.84 14.17
C LEU A 55 -3.55 -3.91 13.79
N LEU A 56 -3.72 -3.59 12.51
CA LEU A 56 -4.72 -2.63 12.05
C LEU A 56 -6.13 -3.24 12.11
N ARG A 57 -7.11 -2.42 12.51
CA ARG A 57 -8.53 -2.74 12.48
C ARG A 57 -8.98 -3.27 11.09
N PRO A 58 -9.89 -4.26 11.03
CA PRO A 58 -10.19 -5.00 9.81
C PRO A 58 -10.99 -4.21 8.75
N ASP A 59 -11.66 -3.13 9.15
CA ASP A 59 -12.38 -2.22 8.27
C ASP A 59 -11.44 -1.27 7.49
N PHE A 60 -10.15 -1.20 7.86
CA PHE A 60 -9.15 -0.44 7.12
C PHE A 60 -8.28 -1.37 6.28
N GLN A 61 -7.96 -0.95 5.06
CA GLN A 61 -7.13 -1.73 4.14
C GLN A 61 -5.67 -1.30 4.19
N VAL A 62 -4.78 -2.22 3.80
CA VAL A 62 -3.33 -1.97 3.72
C VAL A 62 -2.88 -2.01 2.27
N ALA A 63 -2.03 -1.06 1.88
CA ALA A 63 -1.43 -0.95 0.56
C ALA A 63 0.10 -1.01 0.60
N ALA A 64 0.71 -1.69 -0.37
CA ALA A 64 2.13 -1.46 -0.65
C ALA A 64 2.36 -0.12 -1.36
N GLN A 65 3.54 0.48 -1.19
CA GLN A 65 3.90 1.76 -1.84
C GLN A 65 4.40 1.60 -3.27
N ASN A 66 4.73 0.37 -3.68
CA ASN A 66 5.10 -0.03 -5.04
C ASN A 66 5.00 -1.56 -5.17
N CYS A 67 5.12 -2.10 -6.37
CA CYS A 67 5.46 -3.51 -6.58
C CYS A 67 6.19 -3.72 -7.91
N TRP A 68 6.71 -4.94 -8.12
CA TRP A 68 7.42 -5.33 -9.33
C TRP A 68 6.47 -5.64 -10.48
N VAL A 69 6.92 -5.28 -11.69
CA VAL A 69 6.15 -5.34 -12.94
C VAL A 69 5.95 -6.74 -13.52
N ARG A 70 6.64 -7.76 -13.01
CA ARG A 70 6.56 -9.13 -13.54
C ARG A 70 6.40 -10.15 -12.42
N LYS A 71 6.26 -11.41 -12.80
CA LYS A 71 6.46 -12.56 -11.90
C LYS A 71 7.81 -12.43 -11.18
N GLY A 72 7.87 -12.89 -9.94
CA GLY A 72 9.11 -12.95 -9.16
C GLY A 72 10.21 -13.73 -9.88
N GLY A 73 11.46 -13.44 -9.51
CA GLY A 73 12.64 -14.00 -10.17
C GLY A 73 13.92 -13.26 -9.75
N ALA A 74 14.89 -13.20 -10.66
CA ALA A 74 16.19 -12.56 -10.44
C ALA A 74 16.12 -11.02 -10.49
N PHE A 75 15.38 -10.42 -9.54
CA PHE A 75 15.16 -8.98 -9.41
C PHE A 75 15.47 -8.54 -7.97
N THR A 76 16.76 -8.53 -7.63
CA THR A 76 17.23 -8.20 -6.28
C THR A 76 16.69 -6.85 -5.81
N GLY A 77 16.05 -6.82 -4.64
CA GLY A 77 15.50 -5.61 -4.01
C GLY A 77 14.03 -5.33 -4.34
N GLU A 78 13.44 -6.05 -5.29
CA GLU A 78 12.05 -5.85 -5.70
C GLU A 78 11.06 -6.73 -4.91
N VAL A 79 9.82 -6.27 -4.80
CA VAL A 79 8.71 -7.01 -4.16
C VAL A 79 7.62 -7.26 -5.20
N SER A 80 7.33 -8.52 -5.52
CA SER A 80 6.33 -8.87 -6.54
C SER A 80 4.89 -8.82 -6.02
N ALA A 81 3.94 -8.67 -6.93
CA ALA A 81 2.52 -8.69 -6.58
C ALA A 81 2.08 -10.01 -5.91
N GLU A 82 2.64 -11.15 -6.34
CA GLU A 82 2.41 -12.45 -5.70
C GLU A 82 2.88 -12.50 -4.23
N MET A 83 3.96 -11.78 -3.88
CA MET A 83 4.40 -11.65 -2.48
C MET A 83 3.42 -10.81 -1.67
N LEU A 84 2.87 -9.74 -2.24
CA LEU A 84 1.86 -8.91 -1.58
C LEU A 84 0.55 -9.67 -1.34
N LEU A 85 0.11 -10.44 -2.34
CA LEU A 85 -1.05 -11.34 -2.21
C LEU A 85 -0.82 -12.40 -1.14
N ASN A 86 0.37 -13.00 -1.08
CA ASN A 86 0.73 -13.95 -0.03
C ASN A 86 0.63 -13.34 1.38
N LEU A 87 0.97 -12.06 1.52
CA LEU A 87 0.84 -11.29 2.76
C LEU A 87 -0.58 -10.73 2.99
N SER A 88 -1.55 -11.07 2.14
CA SER A 88 -2.92 -10.54 2.20
C SER A 88 -2.99 -9.01 2.17
N ILE A 89 -2.15 -8.38 1.33
CA ILE A 89 -2.11 -6.93 1.08
C ILE A 89 -2.87 -6.66 -0.23
N PRO A 90 -4.12 -6.13 -0.16
CA PRO A 90 -4.99 -6.04 -1.33
C PRO A 90 -4.75 -4.81 -2.22
N TRP A 91 -3.97 -3.83 -1.77
CA TRP A 91 -3.76 -2.57 -2.49
C TRP A 91 -2.28 -2.31 -2.80
N VAL A 92 -2.03 -1.55 -3.85
CA VAL A 92 -0.69 -1.03 -4.18
C VAL A 92 -0.79 0.35 -4.81
N ILE A 93 0.08 1.26 -4.38
CA ILE A 93 0.30 2.56 -5.04
C ILE A 93 1.28 2.33 -6.20
N LEU A 94 0.95 2.84 -7.39
CA LEU A 94 1.79 2.73 -8.58
C LEU A 94 1.93 4.09 -9.26
N GLY A 95 3.12 4.37 -9.80
CA GLY A 95 3.38 5.60 -10.54
C GLY A 95 3.31 6.86 -9.68
N HIS A 96 3.68 6.77 -8.39
CA HIS A 96 3.79 7.91 -7.50
C HIS A 96 4.77 8.95 -8.07
N SER A 97 4.50 10.24 -7.86
CA SER A 97 5.28 11.33 -8.47
C SER A 97 6.78 11.26 -8.12
N GLU A 98 7.12 10.92 -6.88
CA GLU A 98 8.51 10.71 -6.44
C GLU A 98 9.20 9.60 -7.23
N ARG A 99 8.50 8.50 -7.55
CA ARG A 99 9.09 7.41 -8.33
C ARG A 99 9.32 7.81 -9.78
N ARG A 100 8.39 8.54 -10.37
CA ARG A 100 8.53 9.07 -11.73
C ARG A 100 9.67 10.08 -11.84
N ALA A 101 9.73 11.03 -10.90
CA ALA A 101 10.69 12.13 -10.93
C ALA A 101 12.09 11.72 -10.48
N LEU A 102 12.21 10.89 -9.45
CA LEU A 102 13.49 10.56 -8.81
C LEU A 102 14.05 9.19 -9.24
N LEU A 103 13.17 8.24 -9.61
CA LEU A 103 13.55 6.87 -10.00
C LEU A 103 13.30 6.59 -11.49
N ASN A 104 12.94 7.63 -12.26
CA ASN A 104 12.72 7.59 -13.70
C ASN A 104 11.72 6.51 -14.17
N GLU A 105 10.67 6.24 -13.37
CA GLU A 105 9.60 5.34 -13.81
C GLU A 105 8.84 5.93 -15.00
N SER A 106 8.92 5.26 -16.15
CA SER A 106 8.28 5.69 -17.40
C SER A 106 6.80 5.33 -17.45
N ASN A 107 6.06 6.00 -18.33
CA ASN A 107 4.64 5.66 -18.58
C ASN A 107 4.49 4.23 -19.12
N GLU A 108 5.44 3.77 -19.92
CA GLU A 108 5.47 2.40 -20.47
C GLU A 108 5.66 1.36 -19.35
N LEU A 109 6.54 1.65 -18.38
CA LEU A 109 6.71 0.79 -17.21
C LEU A 109 5.42 0.74 -16.37
N LEU A 110 4.81 1.91 -16.11
CA LEU A 110 3.55 1.96 -15.37
C LEU A 110 2.41 1.24 -16.07
N LYS A 111 2.32 1.38 -17.40
CA LYS A 111 1.32 0.66 -18.20
C LYS A 111 1.45 -0.86 -18.01
N ARG A 112 2.68 -1.37 -18.00
CA ARG A 112 2.94 -2.80 -17.73
C ARG A 112 2.54 -3.18 -16.31
N LEU A 113 2.89 -2.36 -15.31
CA LEU A 113 2.48 -2.59 -13.92
C LEU A 113 0.95 -2.74 -13.81
N ILE A 114 0.19 -1.85 -14.43
CA ILE A 114 -1.28 -1.89 -14.37
C ILE A 114 -1.87 -3.11 -15.10
N MET A 115 -1.24 -3.56 -16.20
CA MET A 115 -1.76 -4.65 -17.03
C MET A 115 -1.35 -6.05 -16.56
N ASP A 116 -0.20 -6.16 -15.89
CA ASP A 116 0.42 -7.45 -15.57
C ASP A 116 0.24 -7.85 -14.08
N ILE A 117 -0.31 -6.96 -13.23
CA ILE A 117 -0.65 -7.28 -11.85
C ILE A 117 -1.97 -8.07 -11.82
N PRO A 118 -2.01 -9.23 -11.14
CA PRO A 118 -3.18 -10.10 -11.05
C PRO A 118 -4.37 -9.50 -10.29
#